data_AF-A0A2L0EP06-F1
#
_entry.id   AF-A0A2L0EP06-F1
#
_cell.length_a   1.000
_cell.length_b   1.000
_cell.length_c   1.000
_cell.angle_alpha   90.00
_cell.angle_beta   90.00
_cell.angle_gamma   90.00
#
_symmetry.space_group_name_H-M   'P 1'
#
loop_
_entity.id
_entity.type
_entity.pdbx_description
1 polymer ?
#
loop_
_entity_poly.entity_id
_entity_poly.type
_entity_poly.pdbx_seq_one_letter_code
_entity_poly.pdbx_strand_id
1 'polypeptide(L)'
;MSSSEVDPALVTALKRLRLGRIAATLRERLLLAEKQSMGHEEMLLMLLTDEIARREASATESRVRDAGLDPNMRLELWDKTAKVSFDKRLLGGFTSLRFLEEHKHIVILGSVGVGKTFLANALGHLACQHGYSVRFLRADAMLRRLRQSRLDNSRDAEMVALTTVDLLILDDFALEAMSKEESRDVYQLFLERTGHASMIVTSNRDTAEWLAMFDDVLLAQSAVDRFKNAAFDFIVEGESYRPRLKPKLDESNTAAPVPARSKPPTHPRNKRR
;
A
#
# COMPACT_ATOMS: atom_id res chain seq x y z
N MET A 1 -44.91 -19.86 15.19
CA MET A 1 -43.70 -20.62 14.78
C MET A 1 -43.61 -20.56 13.26
N SER A 2 -43.25 -19.42 12.69
CA SER A 2 -43.21 -19.23 11.24
C SER A 2 -41.77 -19.31 10.74
N SER A 3 -41.50 -20.39 9.99
CA SER A 3 -40.53 -20.50 8.89
C SER A 3 -39.27 -19.63 8.98
N SER A 4 -38.23 -20.15 9.64
CA SER A 4 -36.88 -19.57 9.67
C SER A 4 -36.09 -19.72 8.36
N GLU A 5 -36.76 -20.02 7.25
CA GLU A 5 -36.14 -20.18 5.93
C GLU A 5 -36.38 -18.93 5.08
N VAL A 6 -35.28 -18.42 4.54
CA VAL A 6 -35.28 -17.27 3.64
C VAL A 6 -35.93 -17.68 2.32
N ASP A 7 -36.89 -16.89 1.84
CA ASP A 7 -37.57 -17.11 0.56
C ASP A 7 -36.54 -17.21 -0.60
N PRO A 8 -36.52 -18.32 -1.36
CA PRO A 8 -35.65 -18.48 -2.53
C PRO A 8 -35.82 -17.37 -3.59
N ALA A 9 -37.01 -16.80 -3.74
CA ALA A 9 -37.27 -15.68 -4.65
C ALA A 9 -36.52 -14.42 -4.20
N LEU A 10 -36.47 -14.17 -2.88
CA LEU A 10 -35.69 -13.07 -2.31
C LEU A 10 -34.19 -13.25 -2.56
N VAL A 11 -33.65 -14.46 -2.36
CA VAL A 11 -32.24 -14.77 -2.65
C VAL A 11 -31.91 -14.54 -4.13
N THR A 12 -32.83 -14.93 -5.02
CA THR A 12 -32.67 -14.73 -6.48
C THR A 12 -32.67 -13.25 -6.83
N ALA A 13 -33.59 -12.46 -6.27
CA ALA A 13 -33.63 -11.01 -6.44
C ALA A 13 -32.35 -10.34 -5.94
N LEU A 14 -31.88 -10.70 -4.74
CA LEU A 14 -30.63 -10.18 -4.16
C LEU A 14 -29.43 -10.46 -5.09
N LYS A 15 -29.30 -11.68 -5.62
CA LYS A 15 -28.22 -12.01 -6.56
C LYS A 15 -28.30 -11.18 -7.84
N ARG A 16 -29.50 -10.99 -8.39
CA ARG A 16 -29.71 -10.18 -9.62
C ARG A 16 -29.34 -8.71 -9.43
N LEU A 17 -29.53 -8.19 -8.22
CA LEU A 17 -29.12 -6.83 -7.82
C LEU A 17 -27.66 -6.74 -7.33
N ARG A 18 -26.87 -7.81 -7.45
CA ARG A 18 -25.49 -7.92 -6.94
C ARG A 18 -25.36 -7.78 -5.41
N LEU A 19 -26.43 -8.08 -4.67
CA LEU A 19 -26.49 -8.14 -3.20
C LEU A 19 -26.32 -9.57 -2.68
N GLY A 20 -25.66 -10.44 -3.46
CA GLY A 20 -25.64 -11.88 -3.23
C GLY A 20 -25.04 -12.32 -1.89
N ARG A 21 -24.14 -11.54 -1.27
CA ARG A 21 -23.63 -11.90 0.07
C ARG A 21 -24.45 -11.38 1.25
N ILE A 22 -25.49 -10.57 1.03
CA ILE A 22 -26.52 -10.33 2.06
C ILE A 22 -27.17 -11.67 2.44
N ALA A 23 -27.36 -12.58 1.48
CA ALA A 23 -27.98 -13.87 1.71
C ALA A 23 -27.28 -14.72 2.79
N ALA A 24 -25.97 -14.53 3.01
CA ALA A 24 -25.22 -15.25 4.04
C ALA A 24 -25.58 -14.81 5.47
N THR A 25 -25.90 -13.53 5.67
CA THR A 25 -26.21 -12.95 6.99
C THR A 25 -27.70 -12.66 7.18
N LEU A 26 -28.50 -12.74 6.11
CA LEU A 26 -29.92 -12.38 6.09
C LEU A 26 -30.75 -13.11 7.14
N ARG A 27 -30.50 -14.41 7.36
CA ARG A 27 -31.22 -15.20 8.37
C ARG A 27 -30.99 -14.66 9.78
N GLU A 28 -29.74 -14.36 10.11
CA GLU A 28 -29.37 -13.83 11.43
C GLU A 28 -29.98 -12.43 11.65
N ARG A 29 -29.99 -11.60 10.60
CA ARG A 29 -30.59 -10.26 10.63
C ARG A 29 -32.11 -10.28 10.72
N LEU A 30 -32.78 -11.24 10.07
CA LEU A 30 -34.23 -11.45 10.21
C LEU A 30 -34.60 -11.81 11.65
N LEU A 31 -33.87 -12.74 12.27
CA LEU A 31 -34.09 -13.13 13.67
C LEU A 31 -33.81 -11.97 14.64
N LEU A 32 -32.83 -11.13 14.33
CA LEU A 32 -32.55 -9.93 15.12
C LEU A 32 -33.69 -8.91 15.02
N ALA A 33 -34.21 -8.68 13.81
CA ALA A 33 -35.33 -7.78 13.57
C ALA A 33 -36.60 -8.24 14.31
N GLU A 34 -36.90 -9.55 14.29
CA GLU A 34 -38.00 -10.13 15.06
C GLU A 34 -37.81 -9.93 16.58
N LYS A 35 -36.62 -10.20 17.10
CA LYS A 35 -36.32 -10.04 18.54
C LYS A 35 -36.41 -8.61 19.02
N GLN A 36 -36.06 -7.65 18.18
CA GLN A 36 -36.05 -6.22 18.50
C GLN A 36 -37.33 -5.49 18.07
N SER A 37 -38.32 -6.21 17.50
CA SER A 37 -39.53 -5.61 16.93
C SER A 37 -39.22 -4.47 15.95
N MET A 38 -38.17 -4.62 15.14
CA MET A 38 -37.74 -3.60 14.17
C MET A 38 -38.82 -3.36 13.11
N GLY A 39 -39.00 -2.10 12.73
CA GLY A 39 -39.82 -1.74 11.57
C GLY A 39 -39.20 -2.22 10.25
N HIS A 40 -40.02 -2.37 9.20
CA HIS A 40 -39.51 -2.77 7.88
C HIS A 40 -38.43 -1.84 7.33
N GLU A 41 -38.61 -0.52 7.51
CA GLU A 41 -37.62 0.49 7.09
C GLU A 41 -36.29 0.32 7.81
N GLU A 42 -36.34 0.10 9.12
CA GLU A 42 -35.16 -0.06 9.98
C GLU A 42 -34.40 -1.34 9.62
N MET A 43 -35.12 -2.43 9.36
CA MET A 43 -34.54 -3.69 8.89
C MET A 43 -33.88 -3.52 7.51
N LEU A 44 -34.55 -2.86 6.56
CA LEU A 44 -34.00 -2.58 5.23
C LEU A 44 -32.72 -1.74 5.33
N LEU A 45 -32.74 -0.68 6.14
CA LEU A 45 -31.58 0.18 6.36
C LEU A 45 -30.42 -0.60 6.97
N MET A 46 -30.66 -1.46 7.96
CA MET A 46 -29.63 -2.33 8.55
C MET A 46 -28.97 -3.23 7.49
N LEU A 47 -29.77 -3.94 6.68
CA LEU A 47 -29.25 -4.85 5.66
C LEU A 47 -28.43 -4.13 4.59
N LEU A 48 -28.89 -2.95 4.15
CA LEU A 48 -28.19 -2.15 3.16
C LEU A 48 -26.91 -1.52 3.73
N THR A 49 -26.93 -1.10 5.00
CA THR A 49 -25.75 -0.55 5.69
C THR A 49 -24.66 -1.61 5.85
N ASP A 50 -25.03 -2.84 6.24
CA ASP A 50 -24.10 -3.97 6.30
C ASP A 50 -23.45 -4.26 4.93
N GLU A 51 -24.24 -4.23 3.86
CA GLU A 51 -23.76 -4.44 2.50
C GLU A 51 -22.79 -3.34 2.06
N ILE A 52 -23.11 -2.08 2.35
CA ILE A 52 -22.25 -0.92 2.06
C ILE A 52 -20.92 -1.08 2.77
N ALA A 53 -20.95 -1.28 4.10
CA ALA A 53 -19.73 -1.46 4.90
C ALA A 53 -18.88 -2.63 4.40
N ARG A 54 -19.50 -3.75 4.01
CA ARG A 54 -18.78 -4.89 3.45
C ARG A 54 -18.16 -4.59 2.09
N ARG A 55 -18.85 -3.86 1.21
CA ARG A 55 -18.30 -3.46 -0.10
C ARG A 55 -17.14 -2.49 0.08
N GLU A 56 -17.27 -1.52 0.98
CA GLU A 56 -16.19 -0.59 1.31
C GLU A 56 -14.97 -1.32 1.87
N ALA A 57 -15.15 -2.23 2.82
CA ALA A 57 -14.08 -3.06 3.36
C ALA A 57 -13.39 -3.88 2.26
N SER A 58 -14.16 -4.55 1.40
CA SER A 58 -13.61 -5.34 0.29
C SER A 58 -12.88 -4.46 -0.75
N ALA A 59 -13.37 -3.26 -1.01
CA ALA A 59 -12.72 -2.32 -1.92
C ALA A 59 -11.38 -1.83 -1.33
N THR A 60 -11.36 -1.51 -0.03
CA THR A 60 -10.14 -1.15 0.69
C THR A 60 -9.11 -2.29 0.70
N GLU A 61 -9.53 -3.52 0.97
CA GLU A 61 -8.64 -4.69 0.90
C GLU A 61 -8.04 -4.89 -0.50
N SER A 62 -8.85 -4.66 -1.56
CA SER A 62 -8.34 -4.72 -2.94
C SER A 62 -7.31 -3.62 -3.18
N ARG A 63 -7.63 -2.35 -2.85
CA ARG A 63 -6.71 -1.22 -3.02
C ARG A 63 -5.38 -1.46 -2.30
N VAL A 64 -5.40 -1.93 -1.05
CA VAL A 64 -4.20 -2.24 -0.27
C VAL A 64 -3.36 -3.33 -0.94
N ARG A 65 -4.01 -4.37 -1.49
CA ARG A 65 -3.34 -5.46 -2.20
C ARG A 65 -2.72 -5.00 -3.50
N ASP A 66 -3.48 -4.25 -4.30
CA ASP A 66 -3.06 -3.72 -5.60
C ASP A 66 -1.91 -2.70 -5.44
N ALA A 67 -1.94 -1.96 -4.32
CA ALA A 67 -0.87 -1.07 -3.91
C ALA A 67 0.43 -1.80 -3.56
N GLY A 68 0.38 -3.07 -3.14
CA GLY A 68 1.57 -3.83 -2.72
C GLY A 68 2.11 -3.41 -1.35
N LEU A 69 1.24 -2.92 -0.46
CA LEU A 69 1.60 -2.50 0.89
C LEU A 69 1.79 -3.69 1.84
N ASP A 70 2.72 -3.58 2.79
CA ASP A 70 2.91 -4.60 3.83
C ASP A 70 1.78 -4.53 4.87
N PRO A 71 1.01 -5.59 5.10
CA PRO A 71 -0.13 -5.59 6.03
C PRO A 71 0.25 -5.31 7.49
N ASN A 72 1.52 -5.49 7.86
CA ASN A 72 2.02 -5.25 9.21
C ASN A 72 2.59 -3.83 9.40
N MET A 73 2.64 -3.01 8.35
CA MET A 73 3.15 -1.64 8.40
C MET A 73 2.01 -0.62 8.42
N ARG A 74 1.21 -0.67 9.47
CA ARG A 74 0.07 0.24 9.69
C ARG A 74 0.34 1.17 10.86
N LEU A 75 -0.23 2.37 10.86
CA LEU A 75 0.09 3.37 11.87
C LEU A 75 -0.23 2.88 13.29
N GLU A 76 -1.28 2.07 13.44
CA GLU A 76 -1.70 1.47 14.71
C GLU A 76 -0.69 0.45 15.26
N LEU A 77 0.14 -0.14 14.39
CA LEU A 77 1.15 -1.14 14.73
C LEU A 77 2.52 -0.51 15.02
N TRP A 78 2.62 0.82 15.04
CA TRP A 78 3.86 1.50 15.36
C TRP A 78 4.27 1.26 16.82
N ASP A 79 5.49 0.75 17.02
CA ASP A 79 6.05 0.56 18.36
C ASP A 79 6.37 1.91 19.02
N LYS A 80 5.54 2.33 19.97
CA LYS A 80 5.72 3.56 20.75
C LYS A 80 6.99 3.59 21.60
N THR A 81 7.61 2.43 21.82
CA THR A 81 8.89 2.31 22.55
C THR A 81 10.12 2.38 21.63
N ALA A 82 9.92 2.49 20.32
CA ALA A 82 11.00 2.74 19.38
C ALA A 82 11.69 4.05 19.75
N LYS A 83 13.02 4.02 19.85
CA LYS A 83 13.83 5.19 20.20
C LYS A 83 14.10 6.03 18.96
N VAL A 84 13.04 6.57 18.38
CA VAL A 84 13.11 7.44 17.21
C VAL A 84 12.28 8.71 17.44
N SER A 85 12.72 9.81 16.83
CA SER A 85 12.10 11.12 16.89
C SER A 85 11.84 11.65 15.49
N PHE A 86 10.70 12.30 15.34
CA PHE A 86 10.26 13.01 14.15
C PHE A 86 9.21 14.04 14.55
N ASP A 87 8.91 15.00 13.67
CA ASP A 87 7.91 16.03 13.98
C ASP A 87 6.48 15.45 14.00
N LYS A 88 5.89 15.39 15.20
CA LYS A 88 4.53 14.90 15.41
C LYS A 88 3.46 15.80 14.76
N ARG A 89 3.73 17.10 14.58
CA ARG A 89 2.82 18.02 13.89
C ARG A 89 2.75 17.69 12.41
N LEU A 90 3.90 17.45 11.77
CA LEU A 90 3.96 16.99 10.39
C LEU A 90 3.24 15.64 10.24
N LEU A 91 3.52 14.66 11.10
CA LEU A 91 2.81 13.37 11.04
C LEU A 91 1.29 13.55 11.17
N GLY A 92 0.82 14.37 12.11
CA GLY A 92 -0.60 14.69 12.26
C GLY A 92 -1.21 15.33 11.01
N GLY A 93 -0.47 16.25 10.37
CA GLY A 93 -0.85 16.81 9.06
C GLY A 93 -0.93 15.75 7.96
N PHE A 94 0.03 14.84 7.88
CA PHE A 94 0.02 13.76 6.89
C PHE A 94 -1.12 12.77 7.11
N THR A 95 -1.49 12.47 8.35
CA THR A 95 -2.65 11.62 8.65
C THR A 95 -3.98 12.24 8.26
N SER A 96 -4.04 13.56 8.03
CA SER A 96 -5.25 14.17 7.48
C SER A 96 -5.35 14.03 5.96
N LEU A 97 -4.33 13.45 5.30
CA LEU A 97 -4.24 13.24 3.84
C LEU A 97 -4.38 14.50 2.96
N ARG A 98 -4.38 15.71 3.54
CA ARG A 98 -4.54 16.98 2.80
C ARG A 98 -3.47 17.19 1.74
N PHE A 99 -2.27 16.66 1.97
CA PHE A 99 -1.19 16.70 1.00
C PHE A 99 -1.53 15.98 -0.32
N LEU A 100 -2.46 15.01 -0.32
CA LEU A 100 -2.95 14.34 -1.53
C LEU A 100 -3.82 15.27 -2.36
N GLU A 101 -4.74 15.98 -1.70
CA GLU A 101 -5.66 16.96 -2.32
C GLU A 101 -4.89 18.17 -2.88
N GLU A 102 -3.84 18.60 -2.18
CA GLU A 102 -2.97 19.70 -2.60
C GLU A 102 -1.86 19.27 -3.57
N HIS A 103 -1.82 17.99 -3.96
CA HIS A 103 -0.80 17.39 -4.82
C HIS A 103 0.64 17.66 -4.35
N LYS A 104 0.85 17.70 -3.03
CA LYS A 104 2.15 17.84 -2.39
C LYS A 104 2.81 16.48 -2.20
N HIS A 105 4.13 16.48 -2.07
CA HIS A 105 4.92 15.28 -1.87
C HIS A 105 5.41 15.21 -0.41
N ILE A 106 5.94 14.05 -0.02
CA ILE A 106 6.60 13.87 1.27
C ILE A 106 7.93 13.17 1.02
N VAL A 107 9.01 13.73 1.54
CA VAL A 107 10.32 13.05 1.59
C VAL A 107 10.54 12.57 3.01
N ILE A 108 10.63 11.25 3.19
CA ILE A 108 10.98 10.66 4.47
C ILE A 108 12.48 10.39 4.50
N LEU A 109 13.21 11.16 5.29
CA LEU A 109 14.67 11.12 5.40
C LEU A 109 15.09 10.51 6.73
N GLY A 110 16.29 9.93 6.78
CA GLY A 110 16.86 9.41 8.03
C GLY A 110 17.70 8.15 7.87
N SER A 111 18.35 7.74 8.94
CA SER A 111 19.27 6.59 8.96
C SER A 111 18.60 5.24 8.68
N VAL A 112 19.39 4.21 8.39
CA VAL A 112 18.86 2.87 8.07
C VAL A 112 18.14 2.24 9.29
N GLY A 113 16.91 1.81 9.07
CA GLY A 113 16.14 1.06 10.07
C GLY A 113 15.42 1.90 11.13
N VAL A 114 15.31 3.22 10.94
CA VAL A 114 14.54 4.13 11.84
C VAL A 114 13.02 4.12 11.58
N GLY A 115 12.53 3.34 10.60
CA GLY A 115 11.09 3.18 10.34
C GLY A 115 10.53 3.97 9.15
N LYS A 116 11.36 4.50 8.26
CA LYS A 116 10.91 5.27 7.08
C LYS A 116 9.93 4.51 6.19
N THR A 117 10.30 3.30 5.77
CA THR A 117 9.44 2.40 4.96
C THR A 117 8.13 2.09 5.67
N PHE A 118 8.16 1.91 6.99
CA PHE A 118 6.97 1.67 7.79
C PHE A 118 6.03 2.88 7.72
N LEU A 119 6.54 4.09 7.96
CA LEU A 119 5.73 5.31 7.96
C LEU A 119 5.15 5.58 6.58
N ALA A 120 5.92 5.35 5.51
CA ALA A 120 5.42 5.44 4.14
C ALA A 120 4.29 4.44 3.88
N ASN A 121 4.45 3.16 4.26
CA ASN A 121 3.41 2.15 4.13
C ASN A 121 2.17 2.50 4.95
N ALA A 122 2.35 2.97 6.18
CA ALA A 122 1.25 3.34 7.08
C ALA A 122 0.39 4.46 6.50
N LEU A 123 1.02 5.50 5.92
CA LEU A 123 0.30 6.55 5.18
C LEU A 123 -0.38 6.00 3.92
N GLY A 124 0.25 5.05 3.23
CA GLY A 124 -0.37 4.34 2.10
C GLY A 124 -1.61 3.54 2.48
N HIS A 125 -1.60 2.84 3.62
CA HIS A 125 -2.77 2.14 4.14
C HIS A 125 -3.89 3.11 4.47
N LEU A 126 -3.57 4.23 5.12
CA LEU A 126 -4.54 5.27 5.43
C LEU A 126 -5.15 5.88 4.16
N ALA A 127 -4.33 6.18 3.15
CA ALA A 127 -4.81 6.65 1.86
C ALA A 127 -5.75 5.62 1.19
N CYS A 128 -5.40 4.34 1.21
CA CYS A 128 -6.28 3.28 0.71
C CYS A 128 -7.62 3.23 1.47
N GLN A 129 -7.63 3.40 2.79
CA GLN A 129 -8.85 3.42 3.59
C GLN A 129 -9.77 4.58 3.21
N HIS A 130 -9.19 5.72 2.84
CA HIS A 130 -9.91 6.91 2.36
C HIS A 130 -10.27 6.87 0.87
N GLY A 131 -10.07 5.73 0.19
CA GLY A 131 -10.51 5.53 -1.19
C GLY A 131 -9.49 5.87 -2.26
N TYR A 132 -8.31 6.39 -1.89
CA TYR A 132 -7.25 6.72 -2.84
C TYR A 132 -6.59 5.47 -3.40
N SER A 133 -6.22 5.54 -4.68
CA SER A 133 -5.38 4.56 -5.35
C SER A 133 -3.91 4.78 -4.96
N VAL A 134 -3.25 3.72 -4.51
CA VAL A 134 -1.87 3.78 -4.02
C VAL A 134 -1.03 2.76 -4.78
N ARG A 135 0.25 3.06 -4.96
CA ARG A 135 1.25 2.10 -5.44
C ARG A 135 2.52 2.22 -4.63
N PHE A 136 2.97 1.11 -4.05
CA PHE A 136 4.24 1.00 -3.36
C PHE A 136 5.25 0.22 -4.21
N LEU A 137 6.43 0.79 -4.40
CA LEU A 137 7.55 0.15 -5.09
C LEU A 137 8.85 0.54 -4.41
N ARG A 138 9.80 -0.40 -4.35
CA ARG A 138 11.20 0.00 -4.15
C ARG A 138 11.72 0.70 -5.41
N ALA A 139 12.51 1.75 -5.26
CA ALA A 139 13.02 2.55 -6.37
C ALA A 139 13.80 1.69 -7.38
N ASP A 140 14.65 0.79 -6.89
CA ASP A 140 15.40 -0.16 -7.72
C ASP A 140 14.48 -1.11 -8.52
N ALA A 141 13.38 -1.56 -7.91
CA ALA A 141 12.40 -2.41 -8.58
C ALA A 141 11.63 -1.65 -9.67
N MET A 142 11.27 -0.40 -9.43
CA MET A 142 10.65 0.49 -10.43
C MET A 142 11.58 0.68 -11.63
N LEU A 143 12.85 1.04 -11.39
CA LEU A 143 13.84 1.25 -12.45
C LEU A 143 14.08 -0.03 -13.28
N ARG A 144 14.16 -1.20 -12.61
CA ARG A 144 14.24 -2.49 -13.31
C ARG A 144 13.03 -2.76 -14.20
N ARG A 145 11.81 -2.47 -13.73
CA ARG A 145 10.58 -2.63 -14.54
C ARG A 145 10.59 -1.72 -15.75
N LEU A 146 10.93 -0.44 -15.57
CA LEU A 146 11.04 0.51 -16.68
C LEU A 146 12.13 0.13 -17.69
N ARG A 147 13.24 -0.45 -17.25
CA ARG A 147 14.26 -1.00 -18.15
C ARG A 147 13.71 -2.18 -18.95
N GLN A 148 13.02 -3.12 -18.29
CA GLN A 148 12.45 -4.30 -18.95
C GLN A 148 11.35 -3.91 -19.95
N SER A 149 10.49 -2.96 -19.60
CA SER A 149 9.37 -2.51 -20.45
C SER A 149 9.81 -1.76 -21.70
N ARG A 150 11.09 -1.35 -21.80
CA ARG A 150 11.66 -0.86 -23.07
C ARG A 150 11.88 -1.99 -24.08
N LEU A 151 12.20 -3.18 -23.61
CA LEU A 151 12.51 -4.33 -24.48
C LEU A 151 11.25 -4.88 -25.16
N ASP A 152 10.08 -4.69 -24.55
CA ASP A 152 8.79 -5.13 -25.07
C ASP A 152 7.89 -3.96 -25.54
N ASN A 153 8.44 -2.74 -25.63
CA ASN A 153 7.74 -1.51 -26.01
C ASN A 153 6.53 -1.14 -25.12
N SER A 154 6.50 -1.59 -23.87
CA SER A 154 5.45 -1.25 -22.89
C SER A 154 5.83 -0.13 -21.92
N ARG A 155 7.00 0.51 -22.08
CA ARG A 155 7.53 1.53 -21.16
C ARG A 155 6.56 2.67 -20.88
N ASP A 156 5.89 3.18 -21.90
CA ASP A 156 4.97 4.30 -21.71
C ASP A 156 3.72 3.88 -20.95
N ALA A 157 3.26 2.64 -21.10
CA ALA A 157 2.17 2.09 -20.30
C ALA A 157 2.57 1.95 -18.81
N GLU A 158 3.81 1.52 -18.53
CA GLU A 158 4.32 1.48 -17.15
C GLU A 158 4.46 2.90 -16.57
N MET A 159 4.93 3.87 -17.35
CA MET A 159 5.01 5.27 -16.91
C MET A 159 3.63 5.84 -16.57
N VAL A 160 2.64 5.62 -17.44
CA VAL A 160 1.24 6.01 -17.18
C VAL A 160 0.73 5.37 -15.88
N ALA A 161 0.97 4.08 -15.68
CA ALA A 161 0.55 3.40 -14.45
C ALA A 161 1.19 4.01 -13.18
N LEU A 162 2.43 4.51 -13.28
CA LEU A 162 3.11 5.21 -12.19
C LEU A 162 2.61 6.64 -11.99
N THR A 163 2.13 7.32 -13.03
CA THR A 163 1.73 8.74 -12.95
C THR A 163 0.25 8.93 -12.66
N THR A 164 -0.61 7.94 -12.94
CA THR A 164 -2.07 8.04 -12.75
C THR A 164 -2.57 7.66 -11.35
N VAL A 165 -1.79 6.94 -10.54
CA VAL A 165 -2.19 6.63 -9.16
C VAL A 165 -2.18 7.88 -8.28
N ASP A 166 -3.12 7.99 -7.35
CA ASP A 166 -3.25 9.18 -6.48
C ASP A 166 -1.99 9.34 -5.60
N LEU A 167 -1.47 8.23 -5.08
CA LEU A 167 -0.26 8.18 -4.27
C LEU A 167 0.74 7.14 -4.78
N LEU A 168 1.92 7.61 -5.21
CA LEU A 168 3.06 6.75 -5.51
C LEU A 168 4.07 6.79 -4.36
N ILE A 169 4.40 5.63 -3.80
CA ILE A 169 5.39 5.48 -2.75
C ILE A 169 6.64 4.81 -3.36
N LEU A 170 7.75 5.54 -3.36
CA LEU A 170 9.06 5.03 -3.77
C LEU A 170 9.95 4.85 -2.55
N ASP A 171 10.24 3.60 -2.22
CA ASP A 171 11.07 3.24 -1.08
C ASP A 171 12.54 3.10 -1.48
N ASP A 172 13.44 3.48 -0.58
CA ASP A 172 14.90 3.35 -0.75
C ASP A 172 15.43 4.08 -2.00
N PHE A 173 14.99 5.33 -2.20
CA PHE A 173 15.39 6.13 -3.35
C PHE A 173 16.86 6.59 -3.27
N ALA A 174 17.51 6.61 -4.43
CA ALA A 174 18.89 7.04 -4.63
C ALA A 174 19.93 6.27 -3.77
N LEU A 175 19.71 4.97 -3.54
CA LEU A 175 20.73 4.11 -2.91
C LEU A 175 21.96 3.89 -3.81
N GLU A 176 21.73 3.72 -5.12
CA GLU A 176 22.74 3.44 -6.14
C GLU A 176 22.67 4.48 -7.26
N ALA A 177 23.80 4.69 -7.95
CA ALA A 177 23.87 5.61 -9.07
C ALA A 177 23.00 5.10 -10.23
N MET A 178 22.22 5.99 -10.80
CA MET A 178 21.31 5.72 -11.90
C MET A 178 22.05 5.87 -13.22
N SER A 179 21.76 4.96 -14.16
CA SER A 179 22.15 5.12 -15.56
C SER A 179 21.46 6.32 -16.20
N LYS A 180 21.92 6.71 -17.39
CA LYS A 180 21.31 7.77 -18.21
C LYS A 180 19.81 7.58 -18.44
N GLU A 181 19.38 6.35 -18.70
CA GLU A 181 17.97 6.04 -18.97
C GLU A 181 17.13 6.11 -17.70
N GLU A 182 17.63 5.57 -16.59
CA GLU A 182 16.97 5.63 -15.28
C GLU A 182 16.84 7.07 -14.79
N SER A 183 17.87 7.89 -14.99
CA SER A 183 17.86 9.32 -14.69
C SER A 183 16.74 10.06 -15.44
N ARG A 184 16.54 9.71 -16.72
CA ARG A 184 15.47 10.27 -17.55
C ARG A 184 14.09 9.80 -17.12
N ASP A 185 13.96 8.54 -16.73
CA ASP A 185 12.69 8.00 -16.19
C ASP A 185 12.27 8.73 -14.92
N VAL A 186 13.20 8.89 -13.97
CA VAL A 186 12.92 9.60 -12.72
C VAL A 186 12.59 11.07 -12.98
N TYR A 187 13.32 11.72 -13.88
CA TYR A 187 13.00 13.10 -14.27
C TYR A 187 11.58 13.21 -14.82
N GLN A 188 11.20 12.34 -15.77
CA GLN A 188 9.85 12.34 -16.35
C GLN A 188 8.79 12.07 -15.27
N LEU A 189 9.01 11.08 -14.41
CA LEU A 189 8.09 10.73 -13.33
C LEU A 189 7.86 11.90 -12.37
N PHE A 190 8.94 12.56 -11.92
CA PHE A 190 8.83 13.71 -11.02
C PHE A 190 8.12 14.88 -11.71
N LEU A 191 8.45 15.13 -12.98
CA LEU A 191 7.82 16.20 -13.76
C LEU A 191 6.32 15.97 -13.93
N GLU A 192 5.89 14.78 -14.33
CA GLU A 192 4.48 14.46 -14.58
C GLU A 192 3.64 14.46 -13.29
N ARG A 193 4.22 14.07 -12.15
CA ARG A 193 3.48 14.01 -10.88
C ARG A 193 3.44 15.34 -10.14
N THR A 194 4.45 16.20 -10.29
CA THR A 194 4.49 17.49 -9.61
C THR A 194 3.24 18.31 -9.95
N GLY A 195 2.45 18.68 -8.94
CA GLY A 195 1.21 19.45 -9.09
C GLY A 195 0.00 18.67 -9.63
N HIS A 196 0.13 17.38 -9.91
CA HIS A 196 -0.94 16.54 -10.47
C HIS A 196 -1.30 15.36 -9.55
N ALA A 197 -0.32 14.74 -8.90
CA ALA A 197 -0.53 13.59 -8.01
C ALA A 197 0.61 13.46 -7.00
N SER A 198 0.33 12.90 -5.82
CA SER A 198 1.27 12.97 -4.69
C SER A 198 2.26 11.82 -4.65
N MET A 199 3.44 12.07 -4.07
CA MET A 199 4.49 11.08 -3.94
C MET A 199 4.98 11.02 -2.50
N ILE A 200 5.31 9.82 -2.03
CA ILE A 200 6.14 9.64 -0.84
C ILE A 200 7.45 8.99 -1.29
N VAL A 201 8.56 9.62 -0.99
CA VAL A 201 9.89 9.07 -1.28
C VAL A 201 10.62 8.84 0.04
N THR A 202 11.13 7.63 0.26
CA THR A 202 12.02 7.37 1.41
C THR A 202 13.47 7.37 0.93
N SER A 203 14.38 7.95 1.72
CA SER A 203 15.81 7.90 1.41
C SER A 203 16.68 7.92 2.66
N ASN A 204 17.84 7.26 2.56
CA ASN A 204 18.92 7.38 3.55
C ASN A 204 19.89 8.52 3.24
N ARG A 205 19.67 9.22 2.13
CA ARG A 205 20.46 10.35 1.63
C ARG A 205 19.61 11.60 1.64
N ASP A 206 20.22 12.73 1.94
CA ASP A 206 19.56 14.02 1.79
C ASP A 206 19.33 14.35 0.31
N THR A 207 18.35 15.20 0.02
CA THR A 207 17.99 15.56 -1.37
C THR A 207 19.17 16.15 -2.15
N ALA A 208 20.10 16.83 -1.47
CA ALA A 208 21.30 17.37 -2.10
C ALA A 208 22.25 16.27 -2.60
N GLU A 209 22.34 15.16 -1.86
CA GLU A 209 23.14 14.00 -2.25
C GLU A 209 22.51 13.21 -3.40
N TRP A 210 21.20 13.34 -3.63
CA TRP A 210 20.54 12.68 -4.76
C TRP A 210 21.11 13.15 -6.09
N LEU A 211 21.54 14.41 -6.20
CA LEU A 211 22.11 14.97 -7.43
C LEU A 211 23.30 14.15 -7.94
N ALA A 212 24.14 13.66 -7.04
CA ALA A 212 25.31 12.84 -7.36
C ALA A 212 24.94 11.41 -7.82
N MET A 213 23.69 11.01 -7.63
CA MET A 213 23.17 9.69 -7.99
C MET A 213 22.54 9.67 -9.39
N PHE A 214 22.35 10.82 -10.03
CA PHE A 214 21.94 10.91 -11.43
C PHE A 214 23.15 10.94 -12.36
N ASP A 215 22.97 10.46 -13.60
CA ASP A 215 23.99 10.48 -14.64
C ASP A 215 24.26 11.91 -15.17
N ASP A 216 23.19 12.70 -15.37
CA ASP A 216 23.27 14.08 -15.89
C ASP A 216 22.91 15.09 -14.79
N VAL A 217 23.88 15.93 -14.42
CA VAL A 217 23.76 16.91 -13.33
C VAL A 217 22.68 17.97 -13.61
N LEU A 218 22.53 18.43 -14.85
CA LEU A 218 21.53 19.45 -15.19
C LEU A 218 20.12 18.86 -15.08
N LEU A 219 19.95 17.64 -15.57
CA LEU A 219 18.68 16.91 -15.45
C LEU A 219 18.34 16.64 -13.98
N ALA A 220 19.34 16.24 -13.18
CA ALA A 220 19.22 15.99 -11.75
C ALA A 220 18.76 17.23 -11.00
N GLN A 221 19.44 18.37 -11.21
CA GLN A 221 19.09 19.63 -10.57
C GLN A 221 17.65 20.02 -10.87
N SER A 222 17.27 19.88 -12.14
CA SER A 222 15.92 20.14 -12.63
C SER A 222 14.87 19.22 -11.98
N ALA A 223 15.15 17.92 -11.85
CA ALA A 223 14.23 16.95 -11.25
C ALA A 223 14.07 17.19 -9.74
N VAL A 224 15.20 17.24 -9.03
CA VAL A 224 15.25 17.30 -7.57
C VAL A 224 14.70 18.63 -7.06
N ASP A 225 15.01 19.74 -7.73
CA ASP A 225 14.48 21.06 -7.34
C ASP A 225 12.96 21.11 -7.43
N ARG A 226 12.36 20.64 -8.54
CA ARG A 226 10.89 20.57 -8.68
C ARG A 226 10.26 19.71 -7.61
N PHE A 227 10.81 18.53 -7.37
CA PHE A 227 10.29 17.59 -6.40
C PHE A 227 10.39 18.14 -4.98
N LYS A 228 11.57 18.61 -4.57
CA LYS A 228 11.83 19.14 -3.22
C LYS A 228 10.94 20.34 -2.90
N ASN A 229 10.81 21.29 -3.83
CA ASN A 229 9.98 22.48 -3.61
C ASN A 229 8.47 22.16 -3.54
N ALA A 230 8.06 20.97 -3.98
CA ALA A 230 6.70 20.46 -3.83
C ALA A 230 6.54 19.50 -2.64
N ALA A 231 7.61 19.20 -1.89
CA ALA A 231 7.62 18.19 -0.85
C ALA A 231 7.73 18.74 0.57
N PHE A 232 7.13 18.05 1.52
CA PHE A 232 7.42 18.21 2.94
C PHE A 232 8.61 17.32 3.32
N ASP A 233 9.62 17.90 3.95
CA ASP A 233 10.76 17.17 4.51
C ASP A 233 10.37 16.57 5.87
N PHE A 234 10.34 15.24 5.96
CA PHE A 234 10.01 14.49 7.15
C PHE A 234 11.20 13.67 7.63
N ILE A 235 11.97 14.27 8.54
CA ILE A 235 13.21 13.69 9.05
C ILE A 235 12.91 12.78 10.23
N VAL A 236 13.40 11.54 10.15
CA VAL A 236 13.28 10.52 11.19
C VAL A 236 14.67 10.20 11.73
N GLU A 237 14.88 10.53 12.99
CA GLU A 237 16.15 10.34 13.69
C GLU A 237 16.02 9.27 14.78
N GLY A 238 17.12 8.59 15.10
CA GLY A 238 17.15 7.65 16.23
C GLY A 238 17.88 6.34 15.95
N GLU A 239 17.70 5.39 16.87
CA GLU A 239 18.36 4.08 16.80
C GLU A 239 17.67 3.17 15.77
N SER A 240 18.45 2.33 15.10
CA SER A 240 17.89 1.32 14.20
C SER A 240 16.99 0.34 14.97
N TYR A 241 15.79 0.08 14.45
CA TYR A 241 14.83 -0.86 15.03
C TYR A 241 15.19 -2.33 14.76
N ARG A 242 15.97 -2.59 13.71
CA ARG A 242 16.32 -3.94 13.22
C ARG A 242 16.91 -4.89 14.28
N PRO A 243 17.75 -4.46 15.24
CA PRO A 243 18.25 -5.35 16.29
C PRO A 243 17.14 -6.01 17.13
N ARG A 244 15.99 -5.35 17.31
CA ARG A 244 14.84 -5.91 18.04
C ARG A 244 14.15 -7.05 17.28
N LEU A 245 14.27 -7.04 15.95
CA LEU A 245 13.73 -8.06 15.05
C LEU A 245 14.68 -9.24 14.84
N LYS A 246 15.89 -9.19 15.43
CA LYS A 246 16.87 -10.27 15.28
C LYS A 246 16.27 -11.56 15.86
N PRO A 247 16.23 -12.67 15.10
CA PRO A 247 15.77 -13.95 15.61
C PRO A 247 16.53 -14.33 16.88
N LYS A 248 15.80 -14.77 17.91
CA LYS A 248 16.37 -15.34 19.13
C LYS A 248 16.21 -16.84 19.09
N LEU A 249 17.24 -17.57 19.51
CA LEU A 249 17.13 -19.02 19.73
C LEU A 249 16.31 -19.22 21.00
N ASP A 250 15.15 -19.87 20.90
CA ASP A 250 14.42 -20.33 22.08
C ASP A 250 15.17 -21.54 22.66
N GLU A 251 15.95 -21.30 23.71
CA GLU A 251 16.63 -22.37 24.46
C GLU A 251 15.63 -23.33 25.14
N SER A 252 14.37 -22.92 25.28
CA SER A 252 13.26 -23.74 25.81
C SER A 252 12.61 -24.66 24.76
N ASN A 253 12.98 -24.52 23.48
CA ASN A 253 12.43 -25.33 22.40
C ASN A 253 13.53 -26.19 21.77
N THR A 254 14.04 -27.16 22.53
CA THR A 254 14.71 -28.35 21.96
C THR A 254 13.64 -29.25 21.30
N ALA A 255 12.90 -28.71 20.33
CA ALA A 255 11.90 -29.48 19.60
C ALA A 255 12.55 -30.28 18.47
N ALA A 256 12.12 -31.55 18.47
CA ALA A 256 12.31 -32.63 17.51
C ALA A 256 12.65 -32.24 16.05
N PRO A 257 13.37 -33.12 15.33
CA PRO A 257 13.74 -32.88 13.94
C PRO A 257 12.51 -32.57 13.07
N VAL A 258 12.63 -31.51 12.26
CA VAL A 258 11.62 -31.07 11.31
C VAL A 258 11.21 -32.25 10.43
N PRO A 259 9.90 -32.59 10.31
CA PRO A 259 9.47 -33.66 9.42
C PRO A 259 9.88 -33.33 7.99
N ALA A 260 10.49 -34.30 7.31
CA ALA A 260 11.00 -34.13 5.96
C ALA A 260 9.92 -33.56 5.03
N ARG A 261 10.24 -32.46 4.34
CA ARG A 261 9.37 -31.88 3.31
C ARG A 261 9.02 -32.97 2.29
N SER A 262 7.75 -33.34 2.20
CA SER A 262 7.24 -34.27 1.20
C SER A 262 7.58 -33.75 -0.20
N LYS A 263 8.20 -34.60 -1.04
CA LYS A 263 8.55 -34.23 -2.42
C LYS A 263 7.28 -33.80 -3.18
N PRO A 264 7.35 -32.74 -4.00
CA PRO A 264 6.23 -32.37 -4.87
C PRO A 264 5.92 -33.51 -5.85
N PRO A 265 4.64 -33.71 -6.22
CA PRO A 265 4.25 -34.78 -7.12
C PRO A 265 4.94 -34.62 -8.47
N THR A 266 5.64 -35.67 -8.90
CA THR A 266 6.24 -35.74 -10.24
C THR A 266 5.14 -35.85 -11.28
N HIS A 267 4.86 -34.77 -12.01
CA HIS A 267 4.01 -34.84 -13.19
C HIS A 267 4.65 -35.75 -14.25
N PRO A 268 3.91 -36.72 -14.82
CA PRO A 268 4.43 -37.57 -15.87
C PRO A 268 4.68 -36.72 -17.13
N ARG A 269 5.93 -36.73 -17.60
CA ARG A 269 6.31 -36.18 -18.91
C ARG A 269 5.52 -36.92 -19.99
N ASN A 270 4.61 -36.24 -20.66
CA ASN A 270 3.98 -36.72 -21.87
C ASN A 270 5.06 -37.01 -22.92
N LYS A 271 5.29 -38.29 -23.22
CA LYS A 271 6.04 -38.71 -24.41
C LYS A 271 5.16 -38.39 -25.62
N ARG A 272 5.50 -37.33 -26.35
CA ARG A 272 4.98 -37.12 -27.70
C ARG A 272 5.46 -38.29 -28.57
N ARG A 273 4.50 -39.01 -29.16
CA ARG A 273 4.71 -39.81 -30.37
C ARG A 273 4.56 -38.91 -31.58
#